data_AF-A0A962BRD4-F1
#
_entry.id   AF-A0A962BRD4-F1
#
_cell.length_a   1.000
_cell.length_b   1.000
_cell.length_c   1.000
_cell.angle_alpha   90.00
_cell.angle_beta   90.00
_cell.angle_gamma   90.00
#
_symmetry.space_group_name_H-M   'P 1'
#
loop_
_entity.id
_entity.type
_entity.pdbx_description
1 polymer ?
#
loop_
_entity_poly.entity_id
_entity_poly.type
_entity_poly.pdbx_seq_one_letter_code
_entity_poly.pdbx_strand_id
1 'polypeptide(L)'
;MFALTNKPDMGARLYAGLIDQATDPRRGLDSMVMIQLIAGVLVETCLVFDEPDEALQGSFAKLGALLEAMPYDGPLWKGALPPAHIMDYETERGRAAARIFFEEWLDCAFEFHELFLAVIHHMFVAWEVEGQNRAESYRLLIECALSCMAFEISAQELCDIAIEQKTGLDGWSLGDCIASLSALAGRRLALSLNADSCELFRGPNLPENLDKIVHVLTQEAVRLGVPAGSDWRFGLAANDVPVNAPLSLIHGMEPCCQDFFSAINLADQYMQSVACAKAAGRILAVAAGGELPEIEPIIAKPLAMAAITETYKSVCIESVFVSV
;
A
#
# COMPACT_ATOMS: atom_id res chain seq x y z
N MET A 1 -0.96 37.94 -14.61
CA MET A 1 -2.05 37.31 -15.39
C MET A 1 -2.57 36.20 -14.50
N PHE A 2 -3.64 36.46 -13.74
CA PHE A 2 -4.25 35.43 -12.89
C PHE A 2 -5.05 34.52 -13.82
N ALA A 3 -4.54 33.33 -14.09
CA ALA A 3 -5.37 32.27 -14.64
C ALA A 3 -6.36 31.91 -13.52
N LEU A 4 -7.62 32.33 -13.67
CA LEU A 4 -8.71 31.79 -12.90
C LEU A 4 -8.78 30.30 -13.24
N THR A 5 -8.19 29.46 -12.39
CA THR A 5 -8.41 28.02 -12.36
C THR A 5 -9.92 27.82 -12.32
N ASN A 6 -10.50 27.24 -13.38
CA ASN A 6 -11.92 26.92 -13.42
C ASN A 6 -12.14 25.70 -12.52
N LYS A 7 -12.21 25.92 -11.20
CA LYS A 7 -12.30 24.88 -10.17
C LYS A 7 -13.39 23.83 -10.46
N PRO A 8 -14.60 24.21 -10.93
CA PRO A 8 -15.61 23.24 -11.37
C PRO A 8 -15.16 22.33 -12.51
N ASP A 9 -14.44 22.85 -13.50
CA ASP A 9 -13.92 22.08 -14.63
C ASP A 9 -12.84 21.09 -14.19
N MET A 10 -11.95 21.49 -13.29
CA MET A 10 -10.96 20.59 -12.68
C MET A 10 -11.62 19.46 -11.89
N GLY A 11 -12.59 19.80 -11.03
CA GLY A 11 -13.36 18.80 -10.28
C GLY A 11 -14.08 17.81 -11.20
N ALA A 12 -14.65 18.29 -12.31
CA ALA A 12 -15.30 17.45 -13.31
C ALA A 12 -14.31 16.53 -14.05
N ARG A 13 -13.15 17.06 -14.49
CA ARG A 13 -12.10 16.27 -15.16
C ARG A 13 -11.59 15.14 -14.28
N LEU A 14 -11.29 15.44 -13.03
CA LEU A 14 -10.88 14.45 -12.05
C LEU A 14 -11.99 13.43 -11.82
N TYR A 15 -13.21 13.86 -11.53
CA TYR A 15 -14.33 12.95 -11.29
C TYR A 15 -14.56 12.00 -12.48
N ALA A 16 -14.52 12.53 -13.70
CA ALA A 16 -14.61 11.72 -14.92
C ALA A 16 -13.43 10.74 -15.07
N GLY A 17 -12.22 11.18 -14.74
CA GLY A 17 -11.03 10.33 -14.74
C GLY A 17 -11.10 9.19 -13.73
N LEU A 18 -11.64 9.43 -12.52
CA LEU A 18 -11.85 8.39 -11.52
C LEU A 18 -12.94 7.40 -11.96
N ILE A 19 -14.04 7.88 -12.57
CA ILE A 19 -15.07 7.02 -13.15
C ILE A 19 -14.49 6.12 -14.24
N ASP A 20 -13.73 6.69 -15.17
CA ASP A 20 -13.11 5.92 -16.26
C ASP A 20 -12.22 4.81 -15.69
N GLN A 21 -11.45 5.15 -14.66
CA GLN A 21 -10.59 4.21 -13.93
C GLN A 21 -11.33 3.09 -13.19
N ALA A 22 -12.57 3.35 -12.73
CA ALA A 22 -13.41 2.39 -12.03
C ALA A 22 -14.42 1.68 -12.94
N THR A 23 -14.48 2.02 -14.23
CA THR A 23 -15.43 1.44 -15.18
C THR A 23 -14.84 0.22 -15.87
N ASP A 24 -15.50 -0.93 -15.69
CA ASP A 24 -15.25 -2.13 -16.49
C ASP A 24 -16.11 -2.09 -17.77
N PRO A 25 -15.54 -2.28 -18.98
CA PRO A 25 -16.29 -2.21 -20.24
C PRO A 25 -17.49 -3.18 -20.36
N ARG A 26 -17.52 -4.24 -19.55
CA ARG A 26 -18.56 -5.29 -19.57
C ARG A 26 -19.49 -5.20 -18.36
N ARG A 27 -18.98 -4.76 -17.20
CA ARG A 27 -19.73 -4.76 -15.93
C ARG A 27 -20.24 -3.38 -15.51
N GLY A 28 -19.75 -2.31 -16.14
CA GLY A 28 -20.06 -0.94 -15.75
C GLY A 28 -19.17 -0.45 -14.61
N LEU A 29 -19.64 0.57 -13.89
CA LEU A 29 -18.91 1.19 -12.79
C LEU A 29 -18.82 0.24 -11.60
N ASP A 30 -17.61 -0.07 -11.14
CA ASP A 30 -17.37 -0.79 -9.89
C ASP A 30 -17.30 0.21 -8.73
N SER A 31 -18.35 0.22 -7.90
CA SER A 31 -18.45 1.13 -6.75
C SER A 31 -17.37 0.91 -5.70
N MET A 32 -16.88 -0.32 -5.52
CA MET A 32 -15.83 -0.60 -4.54
C MET A 32 -14.48 -0.04 -5.03
N VAL A 33 -14.15 -0.26 -6.30
CA VAL A 33 -12.96 0.35 -6.92
C VAL A 33 -13.05 1.86 -6.83
N MET A 34 -14.23 2.44 -7.12
CA MET A 34 -14.43 3.88 -6.99
C MET A 34 -14.22 4.36 -5.55
N ILE A 35 -14.72 3.64 -4.53
CA ILE A 35 -14.49 3.94 -3.10
C ILE A 35 -12.99 3.91 -2.77
N GLN A 36 -12.23 2.94 -3.29
CA GLN A 36 -10.79 2.83 -3.07
C GLN A 36 -10.02 3.97 -3.73
N LEU A 37 -10.39 4.35 -4.96
CA LEU A 37 -9.80 5.49 -5.66
C LEU A 37 -10.02 6.80 -4.88
N ILE A 38 -11.26 7.09 -4.46
CA ILE A 38 -11.55 8.32 -3.68
C ILE A 38 -10.89 8.28 -2.30
N ALA A 39 -10.75 7.10 -1.67
CA ALA A 39 -10.01 6.94 -0.43
C ALA A 39 -8.54 7.32 -0.62
N GLY A 40 -7.92 6.84 -1.70
CA GLY A 40 -6.57 7.21 -2.09
C GLY A 40 -6.41 8.71 -2.29
N VAL A 41 -7.32 9.34 -3.05
CA VAL A 41 -7.29 10.79 -3.23
C VAL A 41 -7.40 11.53 -1.89
N LEU A 42 -8.36 11.13 -1.05
CA LEU A 42 -8.56 11.75 0.26
C LEU A 42 -7.27 11.69 1.10
N VAL A 43 -6.65 10.51 1.20
CA VAL A 43 -5.39 10.33 1.92
C VAL A 43 -4.28 11.19 1.34
N GLU A 44 -4.12 11.24 0.01
CA GLU A 44 -3.09 12.09 -0.61
C GLU A 44 -3.27 13.56 -0.26
N THR A 45 -4.51 14.06 -0.25
CA THR A 45 -4.78 15.44 0.15
C THR A 45 -4.51 15.70 1.63
N CYS A 46 -4.64 14.68 2.49
CA CYS A 46 -4.32 14.77 3.91
C CYS A 46 -2.81 14.77 4.17
N LEU A 47 -2.02 14.05 3.37
CA LEU A 47 -0.55 13.97 3.50
C LEU A 47 0.18 15.30 3.24
N VAL A 48 -0.51 16.32 2.74
CA VAL A 48 0.05 17.68 2.56
C VAL A 48 0.08 18.47 3.90
N PHE A 49 -0.68 18.03 4.90
CA PHE A 49 -0.73 18.67 6.22
C PHE A 49 0.30 18.07 7.18
N ASP A 50 0.68 18.84 8.21
CA ASP A 50 1.67 18.42 9.21
C ASP A 50 1.21 17.20 10.02
N GLU A 51 -0.09 17.13 10.34
CA GLU A 51 -0.72 16.03 11.09
C GLU A 51 -1.77 15.35 10.18
N PRO A 52 -1.35 14.41 9.31
CA PRO A 52 -2.22 13.86 8.27
C PRO A 52 -3.33 12.95 8.81
N ASP A 53 -3.11 12.32 9.96
CA ASP A 53 -4.10 11.49 10.65
C ASP A 53 -5.20 12.35 11.30
N GLU A 54 -4.84 13.47 11.95
CA GLU A 54 -5.81 14.44 12.46
C GLU A 54 -6.61 15.07 11.32
N ALA A 55 -5.93 15.44 10.22
CA ALA A 55 -6.58 15.96 9.02
C ALA A 55 -7.62 14.96 8.48
N LEU A 56 -7.27 13.68 8.38
CA LEU A 56 -8.17 12.63 7.89
C LEU A 56 -9.39 12.44 8.82
N GLN A 57 -9.20 12.47 10.14
CA GLN A 57 -10.32 12.42 11.10
C GLN A 57 -11.25 13.63 10.95
N GLY A 58 -10.67 14.82 10.76
CA GLY A 58 -11.42 16.04 10.47
C GLY A 58 -12.23 15.93 9.17
N SER A 59 -11.64 15.34 8.13
CA SER A 59 -12.31 15.05 6.86
C SER A 59 -13.52 14.14 7.04
N PHE A 60 -13.40 13.07 7.83
CA PHE A 60 -14.54 12.20 8.14
C PHE A 60 -15.62 12.96 8.91
N ALA A 61 -15.29 13.66 9.99
CA ALA A 61 -16.27 14.43 10.75
C ALA A 61 -17.04 15.43 9.86
N LYS A 62 -16.33 16.11 8.96
CA LYS A 62 -16.90 17.04 8.01
C LYS A 62 -17.77 16.36 6.95
N LEU A 63 -17.29 15.27 6.37
CA LEU A 63 -18.03 14.51 5.37
C LEU A 63 -19.31 13.89 5.96
N GLY A 64 -19.25 13.36 7.19
CA GLY A 64 -20.42 12.88 7.93
C GLY A 64 -21.46 13.98 8.15
N ALA A 65 -21.01 15.21 8.47
CA ALA A 65 -21.90 16.37 8.58
C ALA A 65 -22.53 16.75 7.22
N LEU A 66 -21.76 16.75 6.13
CA LEU A 66 -22.27 17.00 4.78
C LEU A 66 -23.26 15.94 4.33
N LEU A 67 -22.98 14.68 4.61
CA LEU A 67 -23.84 13.53 4.28
C LEU A 67 -25.06 13.43 5.19
N GLU A 68 -25.14 14.20 6.29
CA GLU A 68 -26.14 14.06 7.34
C GLU A 68 -26.28 12.61 7.84
N ALA A 69 -25.17 11.87 7.87
CA ALA A 69 -25.15 10.44 8.13
C ALA A 69 -23.97 10.03 9.01
N MET A 70 -24.22 9.07 9.90
CA MET A 70 -23.17 8.35 10.61
C MET A 70 -22.73 7.15 9.77
N PRO A 71 -21.44 6.72 9.85
CA PRO A 71 -21.03 5.49 9.21
C PRO A 71 -21.77 4.30 9.82
N TYR A 72 -22.04 3.28 8.99
CA TYR A 72 -22.71 2.06 9.42
C TYR A 72 -21.99 1.42 10.63
N ASP A 73 -22.75 1.10 11.67
CA ASP A 73 -22.25 0.57 12.93
C ASP A 73 -22.14 -0.97 12.91
N GLY A 74 -21.26 -1.50 13.73
CA GLY A 74 -21.03 -2.94 13.89
C GLY A 74 -19.87 -3.49 13.04
N PRO A 75 -19.60 -4.80 13.18
CA PRO A 75 -18.50 -5.44 12.48
C PRO A 75 -18.78 -5.52 10.97
N LEU A 76 -17.75 -5.23 10.17
CA LEU A 76 -17.80 -5.49 8.74
C LEU A 76 -17.90 -6.99 8.47
N TRP A 77 -18.63 -7.37 7.41
CA TRP A 77 -18.65 -8.74 6.95
C TRP A 77 -17.27 -9.14 6.38
N LYS A 78 -16.90 -10.42 6.47
CA LYS A 78 -15.53 -10.91 6.19
C LYS A 78 -15.03 -10.67 4.74
N GLY A 79 -15.90 -10.31 3.81
CA GLY A 79 -15.53 -9.94 2.44
C GLY A 79 -15.90 -8.51 2.05
N ALA A 80 -16.23 -7.65 3.03
CA ALA A 80 -16.63 -6.25 2.78
C ALA A 80 -15.53 -5.45 2.09
N LEU A 81 -14.31 -5.70 2.52
CA LEU A 81 -13.12 -5.05 1.99
C LEU A 81 -12.41 -6.00 1.04
N PRO A 82 -11.88 -5.48 -0.08
CA PRO A 82 -10.97 -6.22 -0.93
C PRO A 82 -9.72 -6.66 -0.16
N PRO A 83 -9.00 -7.69 -0.64
CA PRO A 83 -7.69 -8.04 -0.12
C PRO A 83 -6.72 -6.86 -0.06
N ALA A 84 -5.83 -6.85 0.93
CA ALA A 84 -4.91 -5.73 1.20
C ALA A 84 -4.09 -5.25 -0.02
N HIS A 85 -3.58 -6.18 -0.84
CA HIS A 85 -2.83 -5.82 -2.06
C HIS A 85 -3.69 -5.11 -3.12
N ILE A 86 -4.99 -5.41 -3.20
CA ILE A 86 -5.93 -4.72 -4.09
C ILE A 86 -6.27 -3.35 -3.52
N MET A 87 -6.47 -3.25 -2.21
CA MET A 87 -6.68 -1.95 -1.55
C MET A 87 -5.49 -1.02 -1.76
N ASP A 88 -4.27 -1.52 -1.58
CA ASP A 88 -3.06 -0.76 -1.85
C ASP A 88 -2.99 -0.29 -3.30
N TYR A 89 -3.20 -1.21 -4.25
CA TYR A 89 -3.15 -0.91 -5.68
C TYR A 89 -4.16 0.17 -6.10
N GLU A 90 -5.43 0.01 -5.74
CA GLU A 90 -6.48 0.95 -6.14
C GLU A 90 -6.39 2.28 -5.39
N THR A 91 -6.01 2.27 -4.11
CA THR A 91 -5.79 3.54 -3.39
C THR A 91 -4.57 4.28 -3.93
N GLU A 92 -3.48 3.60 -4.31
CA GLU A 92 -2.33 4.25 -4.95
C GLU A 92 -2.69 4.89 -6.29
N ARG A 93 -3.55 4.25 -7.10
CA ARG A 93 -4.07 4.87 -8.33
C ARG A 93 -4.84 6.16 -8.04
N GLY A 94 -5.63 6.16 -6.98
CA GLY A 94 -6.32 7.36 -6.47
C GLY A 94 -5.33 8.45 -6.06
N ARG A 95 -4.32 8.11 -5.26
CA ARG A 95 -3.25 9.02 -4.83
C ARG A 95 -2.49 9.60 -6.01
N ALA A 96 -2.11 8.77 -6.98
CA ALA A 96 -1.43 9.20 -8.20
C ALA A 96 -2.28 10.18 -9.01
N ALA A 97 -3.59 9.93 -9.14
CA ALA A 97 -4.49 10.89 -9.76
C ALA A 97 -4.48 12.22 -8.99
N ALA A 98 -4.63 12.18 -7.67
CA ALA A 98 -4.62 13.38 -6.84
C ALA A 98 -3.36 14.23 -7.02
N ARG A 99 -2.17 13.63 -7.09
CA ARG A 99 -0.90 14.34 -7.36
C ARG A 99 -0.92 15.10 -8.69
N ILE A 100 -1.37 14.44 -9.76
CA ILE A 100 -1.45 15.06 -11.10
C ILE A 100 -2.38 16.28 -11.07
N PHE A 101 -3.53 16.17 -10.42
CA PHE A 101 -4.47 17.29 -10.32
C PHE A 101 -4.01 18.37 -9.36
N PHE A 102 -3.27 18.01 -8.31
CA PHE A 102 -2.69 18.94 -7.36
C PHE A 102 -1.57 19.78 -8.00
N GLU A 103 -0.75 19.20 -8.88
CA GLU A 103 0.25 19.94 -9.66
C GLU A 103 -0.39 21.01 -10.58
N GLU A 104 -1.57 20.72 -11.14
CA GLU A 104 -2.35 21.68 -11.92
C GLU A 104 -3.08 22.71 -11.03
N TRP A 105 -3.18 22.47 -9.72
CA TRP A 105 -3.89 23.31 -8.77
C TRP A 105 -3.01 24.45 -8.27
N LEU A 106 -3.26 25.65 -8.80
CA LEU A 106 -2.48 26.86 -8.48
C LEU A 106 -2.93 27.56 -7.18
N ASP A 107 -3.97 27.06 -6.52
CA ASP A 107 -4.53 27.60 -5.29
C ASP A 107 -4.04 26.80 -4.06
N CYS A 108 -4.60 27.04 -2.87
CA CYS A 108 -4.13 26.39 -1.65
C CYS A 108 -4.66 24.94 -1.49
N ALA A 109 -3.91 24.12 -0.73
CA ALA A 109 -4.25 22.72 -0.48
C ALA A 109 -5.56 22.51 0.27
N PHE A 110 -5.90 23.43 1.19
CA PHE A 110 -7.19 23.41 1.89
C PHE A 110 -8.37 23.49 0.91
N GLU A 111 -8.33 24.40 -0.06
CA GLU A 111 -9.41 24.54 -1.04
C GLU A 111 -9.52 23.33 -1.98
N PHE A 112 -8.38 22.71 -2.32
CA PHE A 112 -8.38 21.45 -3.07
C PHE A 112 -9.08 20.36 -2.27
N HIS A 113 -8.69 20.14 -1.02
CA HIS A 113 -9.30 19.17 -0.11
C HIS A 113 -10.82 19.38 0.05
N GLU A 114 -11.26 20.62 0.22
CA GLU A 114 -12.68 20.97 0.31
C GLU A 114 -13.47 20.60 -0.94
N LEU A 115 -12.90 20.84 -2.12
CA LEU A 115 -13.51 20.44 -3.39
C LEU A 115 -13.71 18.92 -3.42
N PHE A 116 -12.75 18.12 -2.93
CA PHE A 116 -12.90 16.67 -2.87
C PHE A 116 -13.99 16.19 -1.95
N LEU A 117 -14.10 16.77 -0.75
CA LEU A 117 -15.19 16.43 0.16
C LEU A 117 -16.56 16.70 -0.48
N ALA A 118 -16.68 17.80 -1.24
CA ALA A 118 -17.89 18.10 -1.99
C ALA A 118 -18.16 17.07 -3.11
N VAL A 119 -17.13 16.65 -3.86
CA VAL A 119 -17.25 15.61 -4.90
C VAL A 119 -17.71 14.27 -4.28
N ILE A 120 -17.06 13.82 -3.20
CA ILE A 120 -17.41 12.58 -2.50
C ILE A 120 -18.85 12.65 -1.97
N HIS A 121 -19.24 13.76 -1.36
CA HIS A 121 -20.61 13.99 -0.91
C HIS A 121 -21.62 13.82 -2.06
N HIS A 122 -21.39 14.51 -3.19
CA HIS A 122 -22.30 14.43 -4.33
C HIS A 122 -22.39 13.01 -4.92
N MET A 123 -21.28 12.27 -4.92
CA MET A 123 -21.28 10.88 -5.38
C MET A 123 -22.15 9.98 -4.51
N PHE A 124 -22.01 10.05 -3.18
CA PHE A 124 -22.78 9.17 -2.29
C PHE A 124 -24.27 9.50 -2.32
N VAL A 125 -24.62 10.78 -2.44
CA VAL A 125 -26.01 11.20 -2.65
C VAL A 125 -26.55 10.63 -3.97
N ALA A 126 -25.75 10.63 -5.04
CA ALA A 126 -26.17 10.06 -6.33
C ALA A 126 -26.34 8.54 -6.25
N TRP A 127 -25.41 7.82 -5.62
CA TRP A 127 -25.51 6.37 -5.43
C TRP A 127 -26.68 5.94 -4.54
N GLU A 128 -27.07 6.77 -3.58
CA GLU A 128 -28.26 6.52 -2.78
C GLU A 128 -29.56 6.57 -3.60
N VAL A 129 -29.64 7.48 -4.57
CA VAL A 129 -30.76 7.50 -5.54
C VAL A 129 -30.82 6.20 -6.35
N GLU A 130 -29.67 5.57 -6.58
CA GLU A 130 -29.53 4.28 -7.27
C GLU A 130 -29.68 3.06 -6.33
N GLY A 131 -29.93 3.28 -5.04
CA GLY A 131 -30.24 2.25 -4.06
C GLY A 131 -29.06 1.78 -3.20
N GLN A 132 -27.88 2.40 -3.29
CA GLN A 132 -26.77 2.10 -2.39
C GLN A 132 -26.89 2.86 -1.07
N ASN A 133 -26.74 2.19 0.06
CA ASN A 133 -26.87 2.87 1.35
C ASN A 133 -25.70 3.84 1.58
N ARG A 134 -26.02 5.11 1.85
CA ARG A 134 -25.04 6.16 2.11
C ARG A 134 -24.16 5.88 3.33
N ALA A 135 -24.73 5.36 4.42
CA ALA A 135 -24.01 5.04 5.64
C ALA A 135 -23.04 3.85 5.46
N GLU A 136 -23.41 2.87 4.63
CA GLU A 136 -22.54 1.75 4.27
C GLU A 136 -21.39 2.21 3.37
N SER A 137 -21.69 3.00 2.34
CA SER A 137 -20.68 3.58 1.43
C SER A 137 -19.67 4.44 2.22
N TYR A 138 -20.18 5.23 3.17
CA TYR A 138 -19.35 6.04 4.05
C TYR A 138 -18.48 5.21 4.99
N ARG A 139 -19.01 4.12 5.56
CA ARG A 139 -18.23 3.17 6.36
C ARG A 139 -17.09 2.55 5.55
N LEU A 140 -17.36 2.11 4.32
CA LEU A 140 -16.35 1.51 3.44
C LEU A 140 -15.26 2.51 3.04
N LEU A 141 -15.63 3.76 2.80
CA LEU A 141 -14.67 4.84 2.54
C LEU A 141 -13.71 5.04 3.71
N ILE A 142 -14.24 5.14 4.93
CA ILE A 142 -13.42 5.30 6.15
C ILE A 142 -12.41 4.16 6.24
N GLU A 143 -12.85 2.92 6.08
CA GLU A 143 -12.01 1.74 6.23
C GLU A 143 -10.92 1.63 5.15
N CYS A 144 -11.25 1.97 3.90
CA CYS A 144 -10.27 2.04 2.82
C CYS A 144 -9.26 3.18 3.04
N ALA A 145 -9.71 4.34 3.50
CA ALA A 145 -8.85 5.50 3.74
C ALA A 145 -7.92 5.27 4.94
N LEU A 146 -8.42 4.69 6.03
CA LEU A 146 -7.59 4.29 7.17
C LEU A 146 -6.55 3.23 6.77
N SER A 147 -6.94 2.24 5.97
CA SER A 147 -6.00 1.21 5.47
C SER A 147 -4.93 1.82 4.57
N CYS A 148 -5.32 2.71 3.66
CA CYS A 148 -4.40 3.44 2.78
C CYS A 148 -3.42 4.29 3.60
N MET A 149 -3.91 5.09 4.55
CA MET A 149 -3.08 5.88 5.45
C MET A 149 -2.09 4.99 6.23
N ALA A 150 -2.57 3.86 6.76
CA ALA A 150 -1.72 2.91 7.47
C ALA A 150 -0.61 2.34 6.58
N PHE A 151 -0.90 1.97 5.33
CA PHE A 151 0.14 1.50 4.39
C PHE A 151 1.19 2.57 4.09
N GLU A 152 0.77 3.83 3.94
CA GLU A 152 1.67 4.93 3.61
C GLU A 152 2.56 5.38 4.76
N ILE A 153 1.97 5.54 5.95
CA ILE A 153 2.73 5.83 7.17
C ILE A 153 3.66 4.67 7.47
N SER A 154 3.20 3.41 7.36
CA SER A 154 4.08 2.25 7.55
C SER A 154 5.25 2.24 6.60
N ALA A 155 5.02 2.53 5.31
CA ALA A 155 6.08 2.53 4.33
C ALA A 155 7.15 3.59 4.64
N GLN A 156 6.76 4.75 5.19
CA GLN A 156 7.68 5.80 5.61
C GLN A 156 8.41 5.43 6.90
N GLU A 157 7.66 5.20 7.98
CA GLU A 157 8.21 4.99 9.33
C GLU A 157 9.10 3.75 9.39
N LEU A 158 8.77 2.67 8.67
CA LEU A 158 9.63 1.49 8.62
C LEU A 158 10.93 1.74 7.84
N CYS A 159 10.91 2.63 6.83
CA CYS A 159 12.15 3.06 6.17
C CYS A 159 12.99 3.92 7.09
N ASP A 160 12.38 4.84 7.81
CA ASP A 160 13.08 5.72 8.74
C ASP A 160 13.69 4.91 9.89
N ILE A 161 12.96 3.93 10.45
CA ILE A 161 13.52 2.96 11.41
C ILE A 161 14.71 2.20 10.81
N ALA A 162 14.62 1.74 9.57
CA ALA A 162 15.70 1.00 8.93
C ALA A 162 16.95 1.88 8.70
N ILE A 163 16.77 3.15 8.34
CA ILE A 163 17.87 4.08 8.12
C ILE A 163 18.45 4.58 9.44
N GLU A 164 17.63 5.13 10.32
CA GLU A 164 18.08 5.79 11.54
C GLU A 164 18.58 4.78 12.58
N GLN A 165 17.79 3.73 12.85
CA GLN A 165 18.14 2.76 13.87
C GLN A 165 19.09 1.70 13.31
N LYS A 166 18.76 1.05 12.19
CA LYS A 166 19.56 -0.09 11.71
C LYS A 166 20.85 0.34 11.02
N THR A 167 20.77 1.28 10.09
CA THR A 167 21.98 1.78 9.41
C THR A 167 22.77 2.71 10.32
N GLY A 168 22.10 3.69 10.95
CA GLY A 168 22.74 4.73 11.76
C GLY A 168 23.32 4.27 13.10
N LEU A 169 22.65 3.36 13.82
CA LEU A 169 23.08 2.90 15.15
C LEU A 169 23.64 1.47 15.13
N ASP A 170 22.95 0.54 14.47
CA ASP A 170 23.30 -0.89 14.49
C ASP A 170 24.35 -1.27 13.42
N GLY A 171 24.73 -0.32 12.54
CA GLY A 171 25.77 -0.49 11.52
C GLY A 171 25.40 -1.41 10.35
N TRP A 172 24.11 -1.56 10.06
CA TRP A 172 23.62 -2.33 8.92
C TRP A 172 23.90 -1.60 7.61
N SER A 173 24.03 -2.36 6.51
CA SER A 173 24.01 -1.77 5.17
C SER A 173 22.58 -1.51 4.68
N LEU A 174 22.41 -0.68 3.65
CA LEU A 174 21.12 -0.56 2.97
C LEU A 174 20.66 -1.89 2.35
N GLY A 175 21.61 -2.73 1.93
CA GLY A 175 21.33 -4.09 1.46
C GLY A 175 20.70 -4.97 2.56
N ASP A 176 21.20 -4.88 3.79
CA ASP A 176 20.62 -5.59 4.94
C ASP A 176 19.21 -5.09 5.23
N CYS A 177 18.95 -3.79 5.10
CA CYS A 177 17.62 -3.20 5.27
C CYS A 177 16.63 -3.68 4.19
N ILE A 178 17.06 -3.72 2.93
CA ILE A 178 16.27 -4.28 1.81
C ILE A 178 15.93 -5.74 2.11
N ALA A 179 16.93 -6.55 2.49
CA ALA A 179 16.76 -7.96 2.77
C ALA A 179 15.84 -8.18 3.99
N SER A 180 16.00 -7.40 5.06
CA SER A 180 15.20 -7.54 6.28
C SER A 180 13.71 -7.23 6.05
N LEU A 181 13.40 -6.11 5.40
CA LEU A 181 12.01 -5.71 5.16
C LEU A 181 11.33 -6.62 4.13
N SER A 182 12.06 -7.04 3.08
CA SER A 182 11.58 -8.03 2.10
C SER A 182 11.32 -9.39 2.75
N ALA A 183 12.24 -9.86 3.60
CA ALA A 183 12.06 -11.10 4.35
C ALA A 183 10.86 -11.03 5.30
N LEU A 184 10.68 -9.91 6.01
CA LEU A 184 9.52 -9.69 6.87
C LEU A 184 8.21 -9.70 6.08
N ALA A 185 8.16 -9.09 4.89
CA ALA A 185 6.98 -9.17 4.03
C ALA A 185 6.63 -10.63 3.71
N GLY A 186 7.62 -11.45 3.35
CA GLY A 186 7.44 -12.88 3.04
C GLY A 186 7.03 -13.70 4.27
N ARG A 187 7.63 -13.42 5.44
CA ARG A 187 7.26 -14.04 6.72
C ARG A 187 5.82 -13.74 7.10
N ARG A 188 5.41 -12.47 7.07
CA ARG A 188 4.06 -12.01 7.41
C ARG A 188 3.03 -12.61 6.47
N LEU A 189 3.34 -12.68 5.18
CA LEU A 189 2.50 -13.38 4.21
C LEU A 189 2.34 -14.85 4.60
N ALA A 190 3.43 -15.57 4.80
CA ALA A 190 3.39 -17.00 5.12
C ALA A 190 2.63 -17.28 6.42
N LEU A 191 2.75 -16.41 7.44
CA LEU A 191 1.99 -16.52 8.69
C LEU A 191 0.50 -16.15 8.53
N SER A 192 0.17 -15.27 7.59
CA SER A 192 -1.22 -14.93 7.26
C SER A 192 -1.94 -16.06 6.52
N LEU A 193 -1.18 -16.89 5.82
CA LEU A 193 -1.67 -18.09 5.15
C LEU A 193 -1.67 -19.23 6.18
N ASN A 194 -2.80 -19.90 6.35
CA ASN A 194 -2.82 -21.13 7.12
C ASN A 194 -1.94 -22.20 6.43
N ALA A 195 -1.52 -23.24 7.16
CA ALA A 195 -0.64 -24.31 6.64
C ALA A 195 -1.13 -24.90 5.30
N ASP A 196 -2.45 -24.98 5.09
CA ASP A 196 -3.07 -25.52 3.87
C ASP A 196 -2.97 -24.60 2.64
N SER A 197 -2.69 -23.31 2.83
CA SER A 197 -2.62 -22.30 1.76
C SER A 197 -1.19 -21.81 1.48
N CYS A 198 -0.20 -22.32 2.23
CA CYS A 198 1.21 -22.02 2.03
C CYS A 198 1.77 -22.96 0.96
N GLU A 199 2.05 -22.43 -0.23
CA GLU A 199 2.43 -23.24 -1.39
C GLU A 199 3.95 -23.24 -1.58
N LEU A 200 4.55 -24.43 -1.54
CA LEU A 200 5.95 -24.60 -1.92
C LEU A 200 6.09 -24.53 -3.45
N PHE A 201 7.07 -23.77 -3.91
CA PHE A 201 7.29 -23.52 -5.33
C PHE A 201 8.76 -23.69 -5.73
N ARG A 202 9.00 -23.71 -7.05
CA ARG A 202 10.31 -23.95 -7.65
C ARG A 202 10.61 -22.92 -8.74
N GLY A 203 11.86 -22.46 -8.80
CA GLY A 203 12.32 -21.48 -9.78
C GLY A 203 11.46 -20.20 -9.78
N PRO A 204 11.17 -19.61 -10.96
CA PRO A 204 10.48 -18.32 -11.07
C PRO A 204 8.94 -18.40 -10.92
N ASN A 205 8.37 -19.59 -10.71
CA ASN A 205 6.92 -19.79 -10.64
C ASN A 205 6.43 -19.52 -9.22
N LEU A 206 6.27 -18.25 -8.86
CA LEU A 206 5.77 -17.83 -7.55
C LEU A 206 4.30 -18.25 -7.36
N PRO A 207 3.88 -18.67 -6.15
CA PRO A 207 2.48 -18.82 -5.79
C PRO A 207 1.75 -17.49 -5.93
N GLU A 208 0.46 -17.55 -6.25
CA GLU A 208 -0.35 -16.36 -6.54
C GLU A 208 -0.28 -15.31 -5.41
N ASN A 209 -0.39 -15.73 -4.16
CA ASN A 209 -0.35 -14.84 -3.00
C ASN A 209 1.02 -14.18 -2.80
N LEU A 210 2.11 -14.90 -3.09
CA LEU A 210 3.46 -14.35 -3.01
C LEU A 210 3.72 -13.38 -4.16
N ASP A 211 3.24 -13.71 -5.36
CA ASP A 211 3.39 -12.85 -6.53
C ASP A 211 2.69 -11.49 -6.34
N LYS A 212 1.52 -11.49 -5.69
CA LYS A 212 0.81 -10.26 -5.30
C LYS A 212 1.63 -9.35 -4.37
N ILE A 213 2.31 -9.92 -3.37
CA ILE A 213 3.14 -9.12 -2.45
C ILE A 213 4.43 -8.65 -3.14
N VAL A 214 5.04 -9.49 -3.98
CA VAL A 214 6.17 -9.09 -4.83
C VAL A 214 5.77 -7.94 -5.76
N HIS A 215 4.55 -7.96 -6.29
CA HIS A 215 4.03 -6.90 -7.12
C HIS A 215 3.95 -5.56 -6.37
N VAL A 216 3.46 -5.55 -5.13
CA VAL A 216 3.43 -4.36 -4.26
C VAL A 216 4.83 -3.77 -4.10
N LEU A 217 5.81 -4.60 -3.72
CA LEU A 217 7.22 -4.17 -3.58
C LEU A 217 7.76 -3.57 -4.89
N THR A 218 7.51 -4.27 -6.00
CA THR A 218 7.99 -3.88 -7.33
C THR A 218 7.39 -2.55 -7.77
N GLN A 219 6.06 -2.38 -7.61
CA GLN A 219 5.37 -1.15 -7.98
C GLN A 219 5.89 0.02 -7.18
N GLU A 220 6.06 -0.13 -5.86
CA GLU A 220 6.55 0.93 -5.00
C GLU A 220 7.97 1.37 -5.37
N ALA A 221 8.86 0.41 -5.61
CA ALA A 221 10.23 0.70 -6.04
C ALA A 221 10.30 1.38 -7.41
N VAL A 222 9.55 0.87 -8.39
CA VAL A 222 9.53 1.44 -9.75
C VAL A 222 8.94 2.85 -9.75
N ARG A 223 7.89 3.09 -8.97
CA ARG A 223 7.26 4.40 -8.78
C ARG A 223 8.27 5.44 -8.28
N LEU A 224 9.24 5.01 -7.47
CA LEU A 224 10.29 5.86 -6.90
C LEU A 224 11.59 5.87 -7.73
N GLY A 225 11.56 5.38 -8.97
CA GLY A 225 12.65 5.58 -9.94
C GLY A 225 13.57 4.38 -10.14
N VAL A 226 13.27 3.22 -9.55
CA VAL A 226 14.01 1.99 -9.87
C VAL A 226 13.64 1.51 -11.29
N PRO A 227 14.61 1.22 -12.17
CA PRO A 227 14.30 0.82 -13.54
C PRO A 227 13.41 -0.42 -13.62
N ALA A 228 12.35 -0.40 -14.45
CA ALA A 228 11.46 -1.57 -14.60
C ALA A 228 12.07 -2.72 -15.44
N GLY A 229 13.07 -2.43 -16.28
CA GLY A 229 13.44 -3.22 -17.48
C GLY A 229 14.09 -4.62 -17.31
N SER A 230 14.10 -5.21 -16.11
CA SER A 230 14.56 -6.58 -15.89
C SER A 230 13.49 -7.35 -15.12
N ASP A 231 13.18 -8.59 -15.51
CA ASP A 231 12.33 -9.46 -14.70
C ASP A 231 12.97 -9.59 -13.31
N TRP A 232 12.26 -9.14 -12.27
CA TRP A 232 12.76 -9.12 -10.89
C TRP A 232 13.03 -10.53 -10.38
N ARG A 233 12.41 -11.53 -11.00
CA ARG A 233 12.63 -12.96 -10.72
C ARG A 233 13.97 -13.47 -11.28
N PHE A 234 14.63 -12.69 -12.13
CA PHE A 234 15.94 -13.04 -12.68
C PHE A 234 17.01 -12.98 -11.58
N GLY A 235 17.75 -14.09 -11.38
CA GLY A 235 18.79 -14.18 -10.35
C GLY A 235 18.36 -14.92 -9.06
N LEU A 236 17.11 -15.40 -8.98
CA LEU A 236 16.73 -16.37 -7.95
C LEU A 236 17.58 -17.63 -8.07
N ALA A 237 18.02 -18.17 -6.93
CA ALA A 237 18.90 -19.34 -6.87
C ALA A 237 18.32 -20.52 -7.65
N ALA A 238 19.20 -21.24 -8.35
CA ALA A 238 18.84 -22.53 -8.92
C ALA A 238 18.43 -23.49 -7.79
N ASN A 239 17.56 -24.44 -8.12
CA ASN A 239 16.89 -25.32 -7.15
C ASN A 239 17.82 -26.36 -6.47
N ASP A 240 19.14 -26.16 -6.50
CA ASP A 240 20.18 -27.02 -5.96
C ASP A 240 20.75 -26.52 -4.62
N VAL A 241 20.30 -25.35 -4.15
CA VAL A 241 20.70 -24.76 -2.87
C VAL A 241 19.60 -24.94 -1.82
N PRO A 242 19.92 -25.32 -0.57
CA PRO A 242 18.95 -25.36 0.52
C PRO A 242 18.36 -23.97 0.78
N VAL A 243 17.15 -23.94 1.36
CA VAL A 243 16.49 -22.68 1.70
C VAL A 243 17.36 -21.88 2.67
N ASN A 244 17.60 -20.61 2.34
CA ASN A 244 18.54 -19.76 3.10
C ASN A 244 17.91 -18.41 3.45
N ALA A 245 16.90 -18.45 4.31
CA ALA A 245 16.26 -17.24 4.82
C ALA A 245 17.23 -16.41 5.70
N PRO A 246 17.25 -15.08 5.59
CA PRO A 246 18.12 -14.21 6.39
C PRO A 246 17.60 -14.03 7.83
N LEU A 247 17.60 -15.12 8.61
CA LEU A 247 16.98 -15.17 9.95
C LEU A 247 17.54 -14.12 10.92
N SER A 248 18.85 -13.83 10.87
CA SER A 248 19.46 -12.80 11.72
C SER A 248 18.88 -11.41 11.45
N LEU A 249 18.66 -11.07 10.17
CA LEU A 249 18.09 -9.79 9.76
C LEU A 249 16.60 -9.71 10.12
N ILE A 250 15.86 -10.81 9.98
CA ILE A 250 14.46 -10.90 10.41
C ILE A 250 14.39 -10.62 11.92
N HIS A 251 15.13 -11.35 12.74
CA HIS A 251 15.11 -11.17 14.20
C HIS A 251 15.58 -9.79 14.64
N GLY A 252 16.46 -9.15 13.86
CA GLY A 252 16.94 -7.80 14.14
C GLY A 252 15.92 -6.71 13.84
N MET A 253 15.06 -6.88 12.84
CA MET A 253 14.07 -5.88 12.40
C MET A 253 12.66 -6.13 12.95
N GLU A 254 12.29 -7.39 13.19
CA GLU A 254 10.94 -7.81 13.59
C GLU A 254 10.38 -7.07 14.83
N PRO A 255 11.15 -6.86 15.92
CA PRO A 255 10.65 -6.17 17.10
C PRO A 255 10.21 -4.73 16.79
N CYS A 256 11.05 -3.98 16.05
CA CYS A 256 10.74 -2.60 15.68
C CYS A 256 9.48 -2.51 14.82
N CYS A 257 9.33 -3.41 13.84
CA CYS A 257 8.11 -3.47 13.02
C CYS A 257 6.87 -3.81 13.86
N GLN A 258 6.97 -4.75 14.81
CA GLN A 258 5.82 -5.14 15.64
C GLN A 258 5.42 -4.04 16.62
N ASP A 259 6.38 -3.35 17.23
CA ASP A 259 6.10 -2.21 18.10
C ASP A 259 5.37 -1.10 17.33
N PHE A 260 5.84 -0.80 16.12
CA PHE A 260 5.19 0.17 15.23
C PHE A 260 3.78 -0.28 14.80
N PHE A 261 3.62 -1.52 14.30
CA PHE A 261 2.30 -2.03 13.88
C PHE A 261 1.30 -2.08 15.03
N SER A 262 1.76 -2.37 16.26
CA SER A 262 0.95 -2.29 17.46
C SER A 262 0.49 -0.85 17.74
N ALA A 263 1.38 0.13 17.59
CA ALA A 263 1.07 1.54 17.80
C ALA A 263 0.00 2.08 16.83
N ILE A 264 0.01 1.63 15.58
CA ILE A 264 -0.99 2.01 14.57
C ILE A 264 -2.17 1.04 14.47
N ASN A 265 -2.26 0.06 15.37
CA ASN A 265 -3.31 -0.98 15.39
C ASN A 265 -3.44 -1.79 14.08
N LEU A 266 -2.33 -2.02 13.37
CA LEU A 266 -2.29 -2.84 12.15
C LEU A 266 -2.03 -4.31 12.50
N ALA A 267 -3.04 -4.99 13.05
CA ALA A 267 -2.89 -6.35 13.59
C ALA A 267 -2.89 -7.46 12.52
N ASP A 268 -3.50 -7.23 11.35
CA ASP A 268 -3.65 -8.23 10.31
C ASP A 268 -2.31 -8.55 9.63
N GLN A 269 -1.91 -9.81 9.63
CA GLN A 269 -0.62 -10.25 9.10
C GLN A 269 -0.50 -10.04 7.59
N TYR A 270 -1.61 -10.11 6.84
CA TYR A 270 -1.59 -9.87 5.40
C TYR A 270 -1.40 -8.38 5.09
N MET A 271 -2.04 -7.50 5.85
CA MET A 271 -1.81 -6.06 5.79
C MET A 271 -0.38 -5.68 6.21
N GLN A 272 0.16 -6.30 7.27
CA GLN A 272 1.57 -6.13 7.66
C GLN A 272 2.53 -6.57 6.54
N SER A 273 2.19 -7.63 5.80
CA SER A 273 2.98 -8.07 4.64
C SER A 273 3.03 -7.01 3.54
N VAL A 274 1.89 -6.41 3.20
CA VAL A 274 1.79 -5.31 2.23
C VAL A 274 2.58 -4.09 2.70
N ALA A 275 2.44 -3.68 3.98
CA ALA A 275 3.18 -2.58 4.57
C ALA A 275 4.71 -2.80 4.52
N CYS A 276 5.19 -3.99 4.92
CA CYS A 276 6.61 -4.35 4.81
C CYS A 276 7.09 -4.37 3.36
N ALA A 277 6.26 -4.86 2.42
CA ALA A 277 6.61 -4.90 0.99
C ALA A 277 6.75 -3.49 0.41
N LYS A 278 5.87 -2.55 0.76
CA LYS A 278 6.04 -1.13 0.38
C LYS A 278 7.30 -0.54 0.99
N ALA A 279 7.53 -0.71 2.29
CA ALA A 279 8.75 -0.22 2.94
C ALA A 279 10.02 -0.80 2.27
N ALA A 280 10.00 -2.09 1.92
CA ALA A 280 11.08 -2.73 1.17
C ALA A 280 11.27 -2.10 -0.23
N GLY A 281 10.18 -1.78 -0.93
CA GLY A 281 10.23 -1.09 -2.22
C GLY A 281 10.83 0.32 -2.11
N ARG A 282 10.47 1.07 -1.07
CA ARG A 282 11.03 2.40 -0.79
C ARG A 282 12.50 2.37 -0.46
N ILE A 283 12.94 1.50 0.46
CA ILE A 283 14.37 1.41 0.81
C ILE A 283 15.21 0.91 -0.39
N LEU A 284 14.64 0.04 -1.22
CA LEU A 284 15.27 -0.37 -2.47
C LEU A 284 15.43 0.81 -3.43
N ALA A 285 14.43 1.68 -3.54
CA ALA A 285 14.55 2.90 -4.34
C ALA A 285 15.58 3.90 -3.77
N VAL A 286 15.70 4.00 -2.45
CA VAL A 286 16.75 4.81 -1.81
C VAL A 286 18.14 4.29 -2.17
N ALA A 287 18.35 2.97 -2.13
CA ALA A 287 19.65 2.37 -2.38
C ALA A 287 20.02 2.25 -3.87
N ALA A 288 19.02 1.98 -4.72
CA ALA A 288 19.21 1.58 -6.12
C ALA A 288 18.58 2.53 -7.14
N GLY A 289 17.92 3.60 -6.70
CA GLY A 289 17.40 4.65 -7.57
C GLY A 289 18.47 5.69 -7.95
N GLY A 290 18.12 6.56 -8.91
CA GLY A 290 18.95 7.69 -9.32
C GLY A 290 20.06 7.36 -10.32
N GLU A 291 20.87 8.39 -10.64
CA GLU A 291 21.96 8.27 -11.64
C GLU A 291 23.19 7.54 -11.09
N LEU A 292 23.41 7.60 -9.77
CA LEU A 292 24.55 7.00 -9.07
C LEU A 292 24.03 6.20 -7.87
N PRO A 293 23.48 4.98 -8.09
CA PRO A 293 22.96 4.15 -7.02
C PRO A 293 24.08 3.66 -6.10
N GLU A 294 23.79 3.51 -4.80
CA GLU A 294 24.69 2.85 -3.84
C GLU A 294 24.80 1.35 -4.12
N ILE A 295 23.67 0.74 -4.49
CA ILE A 295 23.58 -0.66 -4.90
C ILE A 295 22.96 -0.70 -6.28
N GLU A 296 23.68 -1.25 -7.26
CA GLU A 296 23.16 -1.42 -8.61
C GLU A 296 21.79 -2.13 -8.61
N PRO A 297 20.78 -1.67 -9.39
CA PRO A 297 19.46 -2.30 -9.46
C PRO A 297 19.50 -3.79 -9.77
N ILE A 298 20.49 -4.24 -10.56
CA ILE A 298 20.69 -5.64 -10.91
C ILE A 298 21.13 -6.51 -9.72
N ILE A 299 21.58 -5.90 -8.63
CA ILE A 299 21.96 -6.56 -7.37
C ILE A 299 20.84 -6.40 -6.32
N ALA A 300 20.29 -5.18 -6.19
CA ALA A 300 19.26 -4.88 -5.19
C ALA A 300 17.96 -5.67 -5.41
N LYS A 301 17.50 -5.81 -6.67
CA LYS A 301 16.26 -6.55 -6.95
C LYS A 301 16.39 -8.04 -6.64
N PRO A 302 17.43 -8.78 -7.10
CA PRO A 302 17.57 -10.18 -6.71
C PRO A 302 17.77 -10.37 -5.21
N LEU A 303 18.40 -9.41 -4.51
CA LEU A 303 18.54 -9.45 -3.05
C LEU A 303 17.18 -9.42 -2.35
N ALA A 304 16.32 -8.45 -2.70
CA ALA A 304 14.96 -8.36 -2.16
C ALA A 304 14.16 -9.63 -2.48
N MET A 305 14.26 -10.10 -3.72
CA MET A 305 13.54 -11.27 -4.21
C MET A 305 14.00 -12.56 -3.55
N ALA A 306 15.29 -12.74 -3.33
CA ALA A 306 15.81 -13.88 -2.57
C ALA A 306 15.32 -13.83 -1.12
N ALA A 307 15.39 -12.68 -0.47
CA ALA A 307 14.96 -12.53 0.92
C ALA A 307 13.48 -12.85 1.12
N ILE A 308 12.58 -12.28 0.30
CA ILE A 308 11.13 -12.53 0.43
C ILE A 308 10.76 -13.98 0.11
N THR A 309 11.35 -14.56 -0.94
CA THR A 309 11.00 -15.92 -1.39
C THR A 309 11.55 -16.99 -0.47
N GLU A 310 12.80 -16.87 -0.02
CA GLU A 310 13.43 -17.84 0.87
C GLU A 310 12.81 -17.82 2.26
N THR A 311 12.45 -16.64 2.78
CA THR A 311 11.75 -16.54 4.06
C THR A 311 10.33 -17.11 3.98
N TYR A 312 9.58 -16.81 2.92
CA TYR A 312 8.27 -17.41 2.70
C TYR A 312 8.35 -18.94 2.71
N LYS A 313 9.28 -19.52 1.94
CA LYS A 313 9.51 -20.97 1.89
C LYS A 313 9.87 -21.53 3.26
N SER A 314 10.77 -20.89 4.00
CA SER A 314 11.21 -21.34 5.33
C SER A 314 10.02 -21.50 6.28
N VAL A 315 9.14 -20.50 6.32
CA VAL A 315 7.94 -20.53 7.18
C VAL A 315 6.93 -21.58 6.69
N CYS A 316 6.69 -21.68 5.39
CA CYS A 316 5.82 -22.73 4.85
C CYS A 316 6.32 -24.12 5.24
N ILE A 317 7.62 -24.39 5.11
CA ILE A 317 8.23 -25.67 5.49
C ILE A 317 8.02 -25.95 6.99
N GLU A 318 8.32 -24.98 7.86
CA GLU A 318 8.09 -25.11 9.30
C GLU A 318 6.62 -25.42 9.62
N SER A 319 5.68 -24.74 8.97
CA SER A 319 4.24 -24.94 9.19
C SER A 319 3.77 -26.35 8.81
N VAL A 320 4.32 -26.93 7.73
CA VAL A 320 4.03 -28.31 7.30
C VAL A 320 4.54 -29.32 8.33
N PHE A 321 5.72 -29.11 8.91
CA PHE A 321 6.28 -30.02 9.93
C PHE A 321 5.54 -29.97 11.28
N VAL A 322 4.90 -28.84 11.62
CA VAL A 322 4.10 -28.70 12.85
C VAL A 322 2.69 -29.29 12.70
N SER A 323 2.24 -29.51 11.46
CA SER A 323 0.89 -30.00 11.13
C SER A 323 0.78 -31.53 11.02
N VAL A 324 1.88 -32.27 11.23
CA VAL A 324 1.98 -33.75 11.19
C VAL A 324 2.15 -34.30 12.60
#